data_AF-A0A367IWA6-F1
#
_entry.id   AF-A0A367IWA6-F1
#
_cell.length_a   1.000
_cell.length_b   1.000
_cell.length_c   1.000
_cell.angle_alpha   90.00
_cell.angle_beta   90.00
_cell.angle_gamma   90.00
#
_symmetry.space_group_name_H-M   'P 1'
#
loop_
_entity.id
_entity.type
_entity.pdbx_description
1 polymer ?
#
loop_
_entity_poly.entity_id
_entity_poly.type
_entity_poly.pdbx_seq_one_letter_code
_entity_poly.pdbx_strand_id
1 'polypeptide(L)'
;MADARTFNVPSVDHGYKFLYLPLRRRLPIDQLRSRLRQLNSVYNHDPLDPLNLRNPDYDDWNEASRTITARGLFLCRILHALDYLKGPVKQSVASFFANKGYIDCGDFPELFSVKKTSYYCSLNGLPF
;
A
#
# COMPACT_ATOMS: atom_id res chain seq x y z
N MET A 1 -12.68 -39.38 -9.02
CA MET A 1 -12.20 -39.24 -7.63
C MET A 1 -11.40 -37.95 -7.57
N ALA A 2 -11.79 -37.01 -6.71
CA ALA A 2 -11.13 -35.72 -6.58
C ALA A 2 -10.25 -35.72 -5.33
N ASP A 3 -8.93 -35.68 -5.50
CA ASP A 3 -8.00 -35.60 -4.38
C ASP A 3 -8.04 -34.21 -3.75
N ALA A 4 -8.33 -34.19 -2.44
CA ALA A 4 -8.20 -32.99 -1.63
C ALA A 4 -6.71 -32.79 -1.32
N ARG A 5 -6.12 -31.71 -1.83
CA ARG A 5 -4.77 -31.28 -1.41
C ARG A 5 -4.86 -30.84 0.05
N THR A 6 -4.41 -31.70 0.96
CA THR A 6 -4.26 -31.38 2.38
C THR A 6 -3.13 -30.36 2.53
N PHE A 7 -3.42 -29.19 3.08
CA PHE A 7 -2.37 -28.22 3.40
C PHE A 7 -1.53 -28.78 4.55
N ASN A 8 -0.21 -28.77 4.39
CA ASN A 8 0.72 -29.17 5.45
C ASN A 8 0.51 -28.31 6.69
N VAL A 9 0.72 -28.92 7.87
CA VAL A 9 0.71 -28.19 9.15
C VAL A 9 1.83 -27.14 9.11
N PRO A 10 1.56 -25.87 9.46
CA PRO A 10 2.60 -24.84 9.44
C PRO A 10 3.71 -25.13 10.45
N SER A 11 4.96 -24.81 10.09
CA SER A 11 6.10 -24.82 11.01
C SER A 11 5.83 -23.87 12.18
N VAL A 12 6.13 -24.32 13.40
CA VAL A 12 5.82 -23.62 14.67
C VAL A 12 6.76 -22.44 14.94
N ASP A 13 7.90 -22.35 14.23
CA ASP A 13 9.06 -21.57 14.70
C ASP A 13 9.13 -20.12 14.18
N HIS A 14 8.13 -19.63 13.46
CA HIS A 14 8.25 -18.35 12.74
C HIS A 14 7.38 -17.22 13.30
N GLY A 15 6.66 -17.44 14.40
CA GLY A 15 5.86 -16.39 15.06
C GLY A 15 4.70 -15.83 14.22
N TYR A 16 4.39 -16.44 13.07
CA TYR A 16 3.26 -16.05 12.23
C TYR A 16 1.97 -16.76 12.69
N LYS A 17 0.86 -16.02 12.68
CA LYS A 17 -0.48 -16.58 12.92
C LYS A 17 -1.19 -16.77 11.58
N PHE A 18 -1.42 -18.03 11.19
CA PHE A 18 -2.12 -18.36 9.94
C PHE A 18 -3.63 -18.32 10.13
N LEU A 19 -4.35 -17.80 9.12
CA LEU A 19 -5.80 -17.86 9.07
C LEU A 19 -6.22 -18.60 7.79
N TYR A 20 -6.79 -19.79 7.97
CA TYR A 20 -7.28 -20.60 6.86
C TYR A 20 -8.63 -20.05 6.38
N LEU A 21 -8.64 -19.46 5.20
CA LEU A 21 -9.85 -19.03 4.50
C LEU A 21 -10.41 -20.20 3.70
N PRO A 22 -11.64 -20.67 3.97
CA PRO A 22 -12.26 -21.73 3.19
C PRO A 22 -12.51 -21.28 1.74
N LEU A 23 -11.60 -21.62 0.84
CA LEU A 23 -11.67 -21.26 -0.60
C LEU A 23 -12.91 -21.83 -1.31
N ARG A 24 -13.58 -22.83 -0.71
CA ARG A 24 -14.72 -23.54 -1.31
C ARG A 24 -16.07 -22.83 -1.09
N ARG A 25 -16.16 -21.83 -0.20
CA ARG A 25 -17.40 -21.09 0.04
C ARG A 25 -17.09 -19.60 0.20
N ARG A 26 -17.74 -18.75 -0.60
CA ARG A 26 -17.67 -17.30 -0.41
C ARG A 26 -18.27 -16.96 0.95
N LEU A 27 -17.47 -16.33 1.81
CA LEU A 27 -17.99 -15.73 3.04
C LEU A 27 -18.84 -14.51 2.68
N PRO A 28 -19.95 -14.26 3.40
CA PRO A 28 -20.66 -12.98 3.32
C PRO A 28 -19.67 -11.83 3.56
N ILE A 29 -19.82 -10.74 2.81
CA ILE A 29 -18.90 -9.59 2.83
C ILE A 29 -18.71 -9.06 4.26
N ASP A 30 -19.75 -9.06 5.08
CA ASP A 30 -19.68 -8.56 6.46
C ASP A 30 -18.89 -9.50 7.38
N GLN A 31 -19.01 -10.82 7.19
CA GLN A 31 -18.20 -11.79 7.93
C GLN A 31 -16.74 -11.73 7.51
N LEU A 32 -16.48 -11.57 6.20
CA LEU A 32 -15.13 -11.38 5.69
C LEU A 32 -14.51 -10.10 6.27
N ARG A 33 -15.22 -8.97 6.20
CA ARG A 33 -14.77 -7.69 6.77
C ARG A 33 -14.54 -7.78 8.27
N SER A 34 -15.42 -8.44 9.01
CA SER A 34 -15.26 -8.65 10.45
C SER A 34 -14.01 -9.47 10.78
N ARG A 35 -13.80 -10.59 10.07
CA ARG A 35 -12.59 -11.41 10.22
C ARG A 35 -11.31 -10.67 9.83
N LEU A 36 -11.34 -9.87 8.77
CA LEU A 36 -10.20 -9.03 8.38
C LEU A 36 -9.92 -7.93 9.42
N ARG A 37 -10.95 -7.30 9.99
CA ARG A 37 -10.78 -6.31 11.07
C ARG A 37 -10.23 -6.93 12.36
N GLN A 38 -10.55 -8.19 12.66
CA GLN A 38 -9.94 -8.91 13.78
C GLN A 38 -8.44 -9.14 13.57
N LEU A 39 -7.96 -9.19 12.32
CA LEU A 39 -6.53 -9.23 12.02
C LEU A 39 -5.88 -7.84 12.12
N ASN A 40 -6.62 -6.76 11.89
CA ASN A 40 -6.10 -5.38 11.96
C ASN A 40 -5.52 -5.00 13.34
N SER A 41 -5.81 -5.74 14.42
CA SER A 41 -5.12 -5.55 15.72
C SER A 41 -3.64 -5.94 15.69
N VAL A 42 -3.19 -6.66 14.65
CA VAL A 42 -1.78 -6.98 14.36
C VAL A 42 -1.12 -5.89 13.48
N TYR A 43 -1.91 -4.97 12.91
CA TYR A 43 -1.47 -4.00 11.90
C TYR A 43 -1.13 -2.61 12.45
N ASN A 44 -0.67 -2.49 13.70
CA ASN A 44 0.07 -1.29 14.11
C ASN A 44 1.51 -1.36 13.58
N HIS A 45 1.64 -1.67 12.30
CA HIS A 45 2.89 -1.81 11.58
C HIS A 45 3.20 -0.45 10.96
N ASP A 46 4.01 0.35 11.64
CA ASP A 46 4.55 1.57 11.05
C ASP A 46 5.55 1.15 9.96
N PRO A 47 5.30 1.42 8.66
CA PRO A 47 6.22 1.04 7.60
C PRO A 47 7.59 1.74 7.67
N LEU A 48 7.71 2.82 8.43
CA LEU A 48 8.97 3.55 8.63
C LEU A 48 9.81 3.03 9.81
N ASP A 49 9.27 2.09 10.59
CA ASP A 49 9.97 1.53 11.75
C ASP A 49 11.29 0.85 11.32
N PRO A 50 12.46 1.26 11.86
CA PRO A 50 13.75 0.64 11.57
C PRO A 50 13.80 -0.86 11.91
N LEU A 51 12.93 -1.35 12.79
CA LEU A 51 12.82 -2.77 13.14
C LEU A 51 12.21 -3.63 12.02
N ASN A 52 11.59 -3.00 11.01
CA ASN A 52 11.08 -3.72 9.84
C ASN A 52 12.18 -4.26 8.92
N LEU A 53 13.40 -3.71 9.01
CA LEU A 53 14.54 -4.18 8.21
C LEU A 53 15.07 -5.51 8.79
N ARG A 54 14.69 -6.63 8.17
CA ARG A 54 15.13 -7.98 8.58
C ARG A 54 16.25 -8.56 7.70
N ASN A 55 16.90 -7.73 6.87
CA ASN A 55 18.04 -8.19 6.10
C ASN A 55 19.27 -8.24 7.02
N PRO A 56 19.93 -9.40 7.19
CA PRO A 56 21.11 -9.54 8.04
C PRO A 56 22.24 -8.56 7.67
N ASP A 57 22.30 -8.10 6.43
CA ASP A 57 23.28 -7.09 5.99
C ASP A 57 23.18 -5.75 6.75
N TYR A 58 22.05 -5.51 7.45
CA TYR A 58 21.78 -4.27 8.20
C TYR A 58 21.78 -4.49 9.72
N ASP A 59 22.12 -5.67 10.22
CA ASP A 59 22.06 -5.97 11.66
C ASP A 59 23.06 -5.14 12.46
N ASP A 60 24.22 -4.85 11.87
CA ASP A 60 25.27 -4.02 12.50
C ASP A 60 24.99 -2.51 12.40
N TRP A 61 23.93 -2.10 11.69
CA TRP A 61 23.63 -0.68 11.47
C TRP A 61 22.96 -0.05 12.67
N ASN A 62 23.32 1.20 12.96
CA ASN A 62 22.65 1.98 14.00
C ASN A 62 21.20 2.33 13.61
N GLU A 63 20.41 2.73 14.60
CA GLU A 63 18.99 3.06 14.44
C GLU A 63 18.75 4.17 13.40
N ALA A 64 19.59 5.21 13.36
CA ALA A 64 19.46 6.31 12.41
C ALA A 64 19.67 5.85 10.97
N SER A 65 20.72 5.07 10.70
CA SER A 65 21.00 4.47 9.39
C SER A 65 19.86 3.56 8.95
N ARG A 66 19.37 2.71 9.85
CA ARG A 66 18.21 1.83 9.58
C ARG A 66 16.95 2.64 9.28
N THR A 67 16.70 3.72 10.01
CA THR A 67 15.55 4.61 9.78
C THR A 67 15.62 5.28 8.40
N ILE A 68 16.79 5.80 8.02
CA ILE A 68 17.02 6.42 6.71
C ILE A 68 16.78 5.39 5.60
N THR A 69 17.29 4.16 5.76
CA THR A 69 17.14 3.10 4.76
C THR A 69 15.72 2.55 4.69
N ALA A 70 15.04 2.36 5.82
CA ALA A 70 13.64 1.97 5.86
C ALA A 70 12.77 2.99 5.12
N ARG A 71 12.98 4.28 5.40
CA ARG A 71 12.31 5.38 4.69
C ARG A 71 12.63 5.37 3.20
N GLY A 72 13.90 5.23 2.83
CA GLY A 72 14.32 5.17 1.43
C GLY A 72 13.67 4.02 0.65
N LEU A 73 13.74 2.80 1.19
CA LEU A 73 13.13 1.61 0.58
C LEU A 73 11.60 1.74 0.48
N PHE A 74 10.96 2.27 1.51
CA PHE A 74 9.52 2.50 1.51
C PHE A 74 9.11 3.50 0.42
N LEU A 75 9.80 4.63 0.32
CA LEU A 75 9.57 5.65 -0.72
C LEU A 75 9.81 5.07 -2.12
N CYS A 76 10.91 4.36 -2.34
CA CYS A 76 11.18 3.70 -3.62
C CYS A 76 10.04 2.77 -4.05
N ARG A 77 9.50 1.98 -3.11
CA ARG A 77 8.37 1.07 -3.39
C ARG A 77 7.09 1.81 -3.73
N ILE A 78 6.76 2.88 -2.99
CA ILE A 78 5.55 3.67 -3.28
C ILE A 78 5.69 4.37 -4.63
N LEU A 79 6.80 5.03 -4.90
CA LEU A 79 7.02 5.73 -6.17
C LEU A 79 6.95 4.77 -7.34
N HIS A 80 7.63 3.63 -7.24
CA HIS A 80 7.54 2.58 -8.25
C HIS A 80 6.10 2.09 -8.45
N ALA A 81 5.32 1.87 -7.38
CA ALA A 81 3.92 1.48 -7.50
C ALA A 81 3.04 2.57 -8.14
N LEU A 82 3.29 3.84 -7.81
CA LEU A 82 2.58 4.98 -8.39
C LEU A 82 2.82 5.08 -9.89
N ASP A 83 4.00 4.69 -10.39
CA ASP A 83 4.30 4.73 -11.83
C ASP A 83 3.45 3.79 -12.68
N TYR A 84 2.92 2.71 -12.09
CA TYR A 84 1.96 1.85 -12.77
C TYR A 84 0.53 2.41 -12.78
N LEU A 85 0.21 3.33 -11.86
CA LEU A 85 -1.11 3.95 -11.77
C LEU A 85 -1.23 5.12 -12.74
N LYS A 86 -2.44 5.37 -13.23
CA LYS A 86 -2.69 6.44 -14.21
C LYS A 86 -3.78 7.39 -13.77
N GLY A 87 -3.66 8.63 -14.23
CA GLY A 87 -4.69 9.67 -14.12
C GLY A 87 -5.18 9.87 -12.68
N PRO A 88 -6.51 9.92 -12.46
CA PRO A 88 -7.07 10.28 -11.16
C PRO A 88 -6.77 9.25 -10.06
N VAL A 89 -6.52 7.98 -10.42
CA VAL A 89 -6.15 6.94 -9.45
C VAL A 89 -4.76 7.20 -8.88
N LYS A 90 -3.77 7.54 -9.74
CA LYS A 90 -2.41 7.91 -9.30
C LYS A 90 -2.47 9.09 -8.33
N GLN A 91 -3.25 10.12 -8.67
CA GLN A 91 -3.44 11.31 -7.84
C GLN A 91 -4.09 10.99 -6.49
N SER A 92 -5.19 10.23 -6.49
CA SER A 92 -5.88 9.86 -5.25
C SER A 92 -4.98 9.07 -4.30
N VAL A 93 -4.18 8.14 -4.85
CA VAL A 93 -3.24 7.34 -4.06
C VAL A 93 -2.06 8.19 -3.58
N ALA A 94 -1.51 9.08 -4.41
CA ALA A 94 -0.47 10.02 -3.99
C ALA A 94 -0.95 10.93 -2.85
N SER A 95 -2.16 11.49 -2.95
CA SER A 95 -2.77 12.31 -1.89
C SER A 95 -2.99 11.53 -0.60
N PHE A 96 -3.32 10.24 -0.69
CA PHE A 96 -3.41 9.39 0.51
C PHE A 96 -2.06 9.32 1.25
N PHE A 97 -0.97 9.09 0.53
CA PHE A 97 0.37 9.02 1.14
C PHE A 97 0.85 10.39 1.67
N ALA A 98 0.53 11.48 0.97
CA ALA A 98 0.83 12.83 1.44
C ALA A 98 0.06 13.20 2.71
N ASN A 99 -1.24 12.90 2.78
CA ASN A 99 -2.07 13.14 3.97
C ASN A 99 -1.60 12.32 5.18
N LYS A 100 -0.90 11.21 4.96
CA LYS A 100 -0.28 10.41 6.02
C LYS A 100 1.11 10.92 6.42
N GLY A 101 1.64 11.94 5.76
CA GLY A 101 2.96 12.51 6.02
C GLY A 101 4.12 11.67 5.48
N TYR A 102 3.84 10.69 4.61
CA TYR A 102 4.89 9.83 4.05
C TYR A 102 5.66 10.50 2.90
N ILE A 103 4.98 11.36 2.14
CA ILE A 103 5.52 12.07 0.97
C ILE A 103 5.17 13.54 1.13
N ASP A 104 6.09 14.45 0.81
CA ASP A 104 5.76 15.87 0.72
C ASP A 104 5.18 16.21 -0.66
N CYS A 105 4.15 17.06 -0.68
CA CYS A 105 3.55 17.55 -1.91
C CYS A 105 4.54 18.39 -2.73
N GLY A 106 5.52 19.02 -2.08
CA GLY A 106 6.58 19.81 -2.70
C GLY A 106 7.62 18.98 -3.44
N ASP A 107 7.90 17.76 -2.98
CA ASP A 107 8.88 16.87 -3.60
C ASP A 107 8.42 16.33 -4.97
N PHE A 108 7.11 16.25 -5.18
CA PHE A 108 6.52 15.63 -6.38
C PHE A 108 5.32 16.42 -6.95
N PRO A 109 5.54 17.64 -7.45
CA PRO A 109 4.46 18.52 -7.91
C PRO A 109 3.65 17.93 -9.08
N GLU A 110 4.26 17.05 -9.88
CA GLU A 110 3.61 16.35 -10.99
C GLU A 110 2.50 15.39 -10.53
N LEU A 111 2.62 14.82 -9.33
CA LEU A 111 1.64 13.89 -8.77
C LEU A 111 0.36 14.59 -8.32
N PHE A 112 0.43 15.88 -8.01
CA PHE A 112 -0.67 16.68 -7.45
C PHE A 112 -1.20 17.73 -8.42
N SER A 113 -0.56 17.88 -9.58
CA SER A 113 -1.00 18.78 -10.63
C SER A 113 -2.31 18.29 -11.26
N VAL A 114 -3.42 18.97 -10.95
CA VAL A 114 -4.66 18.82 -11.70
C VAL A 114 -4.43 19.41 -13.09
N LYS A 115 -4.36 18.56 -14.12
CA LYS A 115 -4.53 19.04 -15.49
C LYS A 115 -5.90 19.71 -15.55
N LYS A 116 -5.95 21.04 -15.59
CA LYS A 116 -7.18 21.78 -15.91
C LYS A 116 -7.56 21.41 -17.33
N THR A 117 -8.34 20.36 -17.51
CA THR A 117 -9.12 20.19 -18.74
C THR A 117 -10.23 21.21 -18.68
N SER A 118 -9.93 22.43 -19.15
CA SER A 118 -10.91 23.46 -19.42
C SER A 118 -11.83 22.99 -20.54
N TYR A 119 -12.83 22.16 -20.20
CA TYR A 119 -14.01 21.99 -21.04
C TYR A 119 -14.97 23.16 -20.75
N TYR A 120 -14.54 24.38 -21.06
CA TYR A 120 -15.49 25.42 -21.37
C TYR A 120 -15.80 25.32 -22.86
N CYS A 121 -17.01 24.82 -23.13
CA CYS A 121 -17.82 25.04 -24.30
C CYS A 121 -17.18 25.90 -25.41
N SER A 122 -16.77 25.24 -26.49
CA SER A 122 -16.91 25.80 -27.83
C SER A 122 -18.39 25.90 -28.20
N LEU A 123 -19.15 26.80 -27.57
CA LEU A 123 -20.48 27.20 -28.05
C LEU A 123 -20.68 28.67 -27.71
N ASN A 124 -20.88 29.45 -28.78
CA ASN A 124 -21.20 30.88 -28.87
C ASN A 124 -20.00 31.83 -28.96
N GLY A 125 -19.61 32.13 -30.22
CA GLY A 125 -18.73 33.26 -30.49
C GLY A 125 -18.24 33.37 -31.93
N LEU A 126 -19.14 33.43 -32.92
CA LEU A 126 -18.93 34.03 -34.25
C LEU A 126 -20.31 34.50 -34.79
N PRO A 127 -20.38 35.51 -35.67
CA PRO A 127 -21.15 36.73 -35.42
C PRO A 127 -22.43 36.84 -36.26
N PHE A 128 -23.39 37.61 -35.75
CA PHE A 128 -24.27 38.50 -36.50
C PHE A 128 -24.54 39.74 -35.64
#